data_AF-A0A0P0A7P7-F1
#
_entry.id   AF-A0A0P0A7P7-F1
#
_cell.length_a   1.000
_cell.length_b   1.000
_cell.length_c   1.000
_cell.angle_alpha   90.00
_cell.angle_beta   90.00
_cell.angle_gamma   90.00
#
_symmetry.space_group_name_H-M   'P 1'
#
loop_
_entity.id
_entity.type
_entity.pdbx_description
1 polymer ?
#
loop_
_entity_poly.entity_id
_entity_poly.type
_entity_poly.pdbx_seq_one_letter_code
_entity_poly.pdbx_strand_id
1 'polypeptide(L)'
;MNRYQIPQARRGQVIGLLGGSFDPAHEGHVHITRAALKRFGLDAVWWLVTPANPLKDRGPAPMDMRLKRARDVMDHPRVTVTDIETYTGTRYTAATLDALRALYPDVTFVWLMGADNLAQFHHWQDWRGIMATTPVGVIARPGARGAARNSVAAQTYAHAKLPARASRLLGRHGVPSWCFINVAMSDASSTRIRDAGEWPRA
;
A
#
# COMPACT_ATOMS: atom_id res chain seq x y z
N MET A 1 -22.38 6.90 -12.30
CA MET A 1 -21.07 6.76 -11.64
C MET A 1 -20.06 7.56 -12.45
N ASN A 2 -19.41 8.59 -11.87
CA ASN A 2 -18.58 9.50 -12.65
C ASN A 2 -17.19 8.89 -12.89
N ARG A 3 -16.91 8.47 -14.13
CA ARG A 3 -15.72 7.71 -14.52
C ARG A 3 -14.39 8.43 -14.22
N TYR A 4 -14.43 9.75 -14.01
CA TYR A 4 -13.25 10.58 -13.71
C TYR A 4 -12.73 10.46 -12.27
N GLN A 5 -13.50 9.87 -11.36
CA GLN A 5 -13.13 9.74 -9.94
C GLN A 5 -12.35 8.46 -9.62
N ILE A 6 -12.29 7.51 -10.56
CA ILE A 6 -11.66 6.21 -10.39
C ILE A 6 -10.40 6.15 -11.28
N PRO A 7 -9.22 5.74 -10.77
CA PRO A 7 -7.99 5.69 -11.57
C PRO A 7 -8.13 4.87 -12.86
N GLN A 8 -7.45 5.29 -13.92
CA GLN A 8 -7.42 4.50 -15.16
C GLN A 8 -6.43 3.33 -15.02
N ALA A 9 -6.82 2.17 -15.52
CA ALA A 9 -5.97 0.99 -15.67
C ALA A 9 -6.23 0.33 -17.03
N ARG A 10 -5.20 -0.31 -17.57
CA ARG A 10 -5.27 -1.09 -18.81
C ARG A 10 -5.23 -2.57 -18.49
N ARG A 11 -5.91 -3.37 -19.31
CA ARG A 11 -5.88 -4.83 -19.25
C ARG A 11 -4.43 -5.35 -19.24
N GLY A 12 -4.17 -6.32 -18.37
CA GLY A 12 -2.86 -6.96 -18.19
C GLY A 12 -1.84 -6.17 -17.36
N GLN A 13 -2.20 -5.00 -16.83
CA GLN A 13 -1.33 -4.25 -15.94
C GLN A 13 -1.19 -4.90 -14.57
N VAL A 14 0.00 -4.75 -13.99
CA VAL A 14 0.31 -5.06 -12.59
C VAL A 14 0.43 -3.75 -11.82
N ILE A 15 -0.51 -3.49 -10.92
CA ILE A 15 -0.61 -2.24 -10.16
C ILE A 15 -0.32 -2.48 -8.69
N GLY A 16 0.67 -1.78 -8.13
CA GLY A 16 0.90 -1.78 -6.69
C GLY A 16 -0.10 -0.89 -5.96
N LEU A 17 -0.64 -1.35 -4.84
CA LEU A 17 -1.53 -0.58 -3.98
C LEU A 17 -0.81 -0.24 -2.69
N LEU A 18 -0.57 1.04 -2.43
CA LEU A 18 -0.01 1.52 -1.17
C LEU A 18 -1.09 2.29 -0.41
N GLY A 19 -1.71 1.63 0.57
CA GLY A 19 -2.70 2.25 1.45
C GLY A 19 -2.06 2.92 2.67
N GLY A 20 -2.65 4.04 3.09
CA GLY A 20 -2.24 4.73 4.30
C GLY A 20 -3.06 5.98 4.58
N SER A 21 -2.93 6.53 5.80
CA SER A 21 -3.56 7.81 6.13
C SER A 21 -2.97 8.97 5.33
N PHE A 22 -1.67 8.90 5.01
CA PHE A 22 -0.89 9.97 4.37
C PHE A 22 -1.08 11.32 5.08
N ASP A 23 -0.82 11.34 6.39
CA ASP A 23 -1.13 12.47 7.27
C ASP A 23 0.12 13.07 7.95
N PRO A 24 1.01 13.77 7.22
CA PRO A 24 1.00 13.95 5.77
C PRO A 24 1.80 12.88 5.02
N ALA A 25 1.56 12.81 3.71
CA ALA A 25 2.53 12.25 2.76
C ALA A 25 3.87 12.98 2.81
N HIS A 26 4.96 12.25 2.52
CA HIS A 26 6.34 12.74 2.65
C HIS A 26 7.31 11.89 1.82
N GLU A 27 8.57 12.32 1.72
CA GLU A 27 9.62 11.66 0.90
C GLU A 27 9.83 10.18 1.18
N GLY A 28 9.67 9.74 2.43
CA GLY A 28 9.70 8.30 2.76
C GLY A 28 8.66 7.48 1.98
N HIS A 29 7.45 8.00 1.76
CA HIS A 29 6.42 7.35 0.93
C HIS A 29 6.83 7.33 -0.55
N VAL A 30 7.43 8.43 -1.05
CA VAL A 30 7.95 8.53 -2.42
C VAL A 30 9.07 7.50 -2.64
N HIS A 31 10.00 7.40 -1.68
CA HIS A 31 11.13 6.48 -1.73
C HIS A 31 10.67 5.02 -1.83
N ILE A 32 9.77 4.58 -0.95
CA ILE A 32 9.23 3.20 -1.00
C ILE A 32 8.44 2.94 -2.27
N THR A 33 7.72 3.93 -2.79
CA THR A 33 6.94 3.82 -4.02
C THR A 33 7.81 3.63 -5.25
N ARG A 34 8.86 4.45 -5.39
CA ARG A 34 9.86 4.32 -6.46
C ARG A 34 10.58 2.98 -6.40
N ALA A 35 10.93 2.53 -5.19
CA ALA A 35 11.53 1.22 -4.99
C ALA A 35 10.55 0.09 -5.37
N ALA A 36 9.30 0.14 -4.94
CA ALA A 36 8.27 -0.85 -5.27
C ALA A 36 8.06 -0.97 -6.78
N LEU A 37 7.89 0.16 -7.48
CA LEU A 37 7.76 0.21 -8.94
C LEU A 37 8.89 -0.58 -9.63
N LYS A 38 10.14 -0.31 -9.25
CA LYS A 38 11.32 -0.94 -9.87
C LYS A 38 11.49 -2.41 -9.46
N ARG A 39 11.34 -2.70 -8.16
CA ARG A 39 11.72 -3.98 -7.57
C ARG A 39 10.64 -5.04 -7.75
N PHE A 40 9.37 -4.68 -7.71
CA PHE A 40 8.27 -5.59 -7.97
C PHE A 40 7.82 -5.62 -9.43
N GLY A 41 8.46 -4.84 -10.32
CA GLY A 41 8.15 -4.86 -11.75
C GLY A 41 6.74 -4.34 -12.05
N LEU A 42 6.30 -3.32 -11.32
CA LEU A 42 4.94 -2.79 -11.42
C LEU A 42 4.83 -1.82 -12.60
N ASP A 43 3.68 -1.87 -13.29
CA ASP A 43 3.34 -0.95 -14.37
C ASP A 43 2.93 0.41 -13.81
N ALA A 44 2.22 0.42 -12.69
CA ALA A 44 1.83 1.61 -11.95
C ALA A 44 1.74 1.36 -10.43
N VAL A 45 1.66 2.42 -9.65
CA VAL A 45 1.30 2.36 -8.23
C VAL A 45 0.15 3.31 -7.94
N TRP A 46 -0.81 2.88 -7.14
CA TRP A 46 -1.84 3.73 -6.59
C TRP A 46 -1.59 3.97 -5.11
N TRP A 47 -1.59 5.24 -4.71
CA TRP A 47 -1.67 5.63 -3.31
C TRP A 47 -3.14 5.72 -2.94
N LEU A 48 -3.56 4.86 -2.02
CA LEU A 48 -4.92 4.83 -1.50
C LEU A 48 -4.97 5.65 -0.22
N VAL A 49 -5.44 6.89 -0.33
CA VAL A 49 -5.57 7.80 0.81
C VAL A 49 -6.82 7.40 1.60
N THR A 50 -6.60 6.77 2.76
CA THR A 50 -7.67 6.11 3.49
C THR A 50 -8.60 7.11 4.20
N PRO A 51 -9.90 6.82 4.30
CA PRO A 51 -10.82 7.57 5.17
C PRO A 51 -10.37 7.56 6.63
N ALA A 52 -10.80 8.57 7.40
CA ALA A 52 -10.60 8.57 8.84
C ALA A 52 -11.28 7.35 9.49
N ASN A 53 -10.62 6.74 10.48
CA ASN A 53 -11.28 5.76 11.32
C ASN A 53 -12.29 6.49 12.22
N PRO A 54 -13.61 6.23 12.08
CA PRO A 54 -14.64 6.94 12.85
C PRO A 54 -14.58 6.62 14.36
N LEU A 55 -13.84 5.60 14.77
CA LEU A 55 -13.66 5.20 16.17
C LEU A 55 -12.53 5.94 16.91
N LYS A 56 -11.87 6.90 16.27
CA LYS A 56 -10.80 7.70 16.88
C LYS A 56 -11.27 9.11 17.19
N ASP A 57 -11.06 9.57 18.42
CA ASP A 57 -11.43 10.92 18.88
C ASP A 57 -10.77 12.05 18.08
N ARG A 58 -9.54 11.81 17.59
CA ARG A 58 -8.83 12.71 16.68
C ARG A 58 -8.50 11.99 15.38
N GLY A 59 -9.13 12.46 14.30
CA GLY A 59 -8.89 11.99 12.94
C GLY A 59 -7.57 12.49 12.37
N PRO A 60 -7.15 11.96 11.20
CA PRO A 60 -6.16 12.64 10.39
C PRO A 60 -6.72 13.98 9.89
N ALA A 61 -5.85 14.83 9.35
CA ALA A 61 -6.29 16.06 8.70
C ALA A 61 -7.35 15.83 7.60
N PRO A 62 -8.09 16.87 7.15
CA PRO A 62 -9.10 16.74 6.11
C PRO A 62 -8.62 15.99 4.86
N MET A 63 -9.51 15.18 4.26
CA MET A 63 -9.17 14.28 3.15
C MET A 63 -8.63 15.02 1.92
N ASP A 64 -9.29 16.11 1.54
CA ASP A 64 -8.90 16.99 0.45
C ASP A 64 -7.47 17.55 0.63
N MET A 65 -7.13 17.94 1.85
CA MET A 65 -5.80 18.46 2.17
C MET A 65 -4.73 17.37 2.12
N ARG A 66 -5.05 16.16 2.61
CA ARG A 66 -4.16 14.99 2.50
C ARG A 66 -3.96 14.55 1.05
N LEU A 67 -5.03 14.50 0.25
CA LEU A 67 -4.98 14.21 -1.18
C LEU A 67 -4.12 15.24 -1.91
N LYS A 68 -4.31 16.53 -1.63
CA LYS A 68 -3.50 17.61 -2.20
C LYS A 68 -2.03 17.42 -1.86
N ARG A 69 -1.69 17.25 -0.58
CA ARG A 69 -0.30 17.04 -0.14
C ARG A 69 0.32 15.79 -0.76
N ALA A 70 -0.42 14.70 -0.85
CA ALA A 70 0.05 13.47 -1.47
C ALA A 70 0.35 13.65 -2.96
N ARG A 71 -0.50 14.39 -3.70
CA ARG A 71 -0.27 14.73 -5.11
C ARG A 71 0.92 15.66 -5.29
N ASP A 72 1.08 16.66 -4.42
CA ASP A 72 2.19 17.61 -4.49
C ASP A 72 3.56 16.91 -4.24
N VAL A 73 3.60 15.94 -3.33
CA VAL A 73 4.84 15.22 -2.98
C VAL A 73 5.14 14.08 -3.96
N MET A 74 4.11 13.42 -4.50
CA MET A 74 4.27 12.26 -5.37
C MET A 74 4.12 12.62 -6.86
N ASP A 75 5.06 13.41 -7.37
CA ASP A 75 5.15 13.71 -8.80
C ASP A 75 5.85 12.57 -9.56
N HIS A 76 5.07 11.66 -10.13
CA HIS A 76 5.56 10.60 -10.99
C HIS A 76 4.48 10.08 -11.96
N PRO A 77 4.78 9.94 -13.27
CA PRO A 77 3.76 9.65 -14.30
C PRO A 77 3.09 8.28 -14.20
N ARG A 78 3.66 7.37 -13.39
CA ARG A 78 3.11 6.03 -13.12
C ARG A 78 2.52 5.89 -11.71
N VAL A 79 2.29 7.00 -11.01
CA VAL A 79 1.68 6.99 -9.69
C VAL A 79 0.37 7.79 -9.72
N THR A 80 -0.70 7.18 -9.21
CA THR A 80 -2.00 7.84 -9.06
C THR A 80 -2.36 7.94 -7.59
N VAL A 81 -2.68 9.14 -7.12
CA VAL A 81 -3.19 9.38 -5.76
C VAL A 81 -4.71 9.44 -5.81
N THR A 82 -5.37 8.57 -5.04
CA THR A 82 -6.83 8.38 -5.09
C THR A 82 -7.41 8.14 -3.71
N ASP A 83 -8.67 8.54 -3.56
CA ASP A 83 -9.58 8.26 -2.46
C ASP A 83 -10.63 7.20 -2.87
N ILE A 84 -10.24 6.23 -3.70
CA ILE A 84 -11.13 5.19 -4.24
C ILE A 84 -12.01 4.51 -3.20
N GLU A 85 -11.49 4.33 -1.98
CA GLU A 85 -12.20 3.74 -0.85
C GLU A 85 -13.45 4.54 -0.44
N THR A 86 -13.44 5.87 -0.62
CA THR A 86 -14.63 6.72 -0.43
C THR A 86 -15.71 6.39 -1.46
N TYR A 87 -15.33 6.09 -2.71
CA TYR A 87 -16.28 5.77 -3.78
C TYR A 87 -16.79 4.33 -3.70
N THR A 88 -15.95 3.39 -3.28
CA THR A 88 -16.35 1.99 -3.06
C THR A 88 -17.05 1.79 -1.72
N GLY A 89 -17.00 2.78 -0.83
CA GLY A 89 -17.56 2.69 0.53
C GLY A 89 -16.81 1.68 1.41
N THR A 90 -15.57 1.34 1.07
CA THR A 90 -14.80 0.31 1.77
C THR A 90 -13.96 0.91 2.90
N ARG A 91 -13.80 0.16 3.98
CA ARG A 91 -12.99 0.55 5.15
C ARG A 91 -11.89 -0.44 5.52
N TYR A 92 -12.03 -1.68 5.06
CA TYR A 92 -11.07 -2.74 5.31
C TYR A 92 -10.37 -3.12 4.02
N THR A 93 -9.07 -3.42 4.11
CA THR A 93 -8.24 -3.77 2.95
C THR A 93 -8.83 -4.92 2.13
N ALA A 94 -9.37 -5.96 2.78
CA ALA A 94 -10.00 -7.09 2.07
C ALA A 94 -11.18 -6.61 1.20
N ALA A 95 -12.10 -5.83 1.78
CA ALA A 95 -13.22 -5.25 1.04
C ALA A 95 -12.76 -4.31 -0.10
N THR A 96 -11.73 -3.50 0.14
CA THR A 96 -11.13 -2.65 -0.91
C THR A 96 -10.58 -3.51 -2.07
N LEU A 97 -9.87 -4.59 -1.76
CA LEU A 97 -9.32 -5.51 -2.78
C LEU A 97 -10.41 -6.24 -3.57
N ASP A 98 -11.51 -6.64 -2.91
CA ASP A 98 -12.66 -7.26 -3.57
C ASP A 98 -13.32 -6.29 -4.55
N ALA A 99 -13.58 -5.06 -4.11
CA ALA A 99 -14.17 -4.01 -4.94
C ALA A 99 -13.27 -3.67 -6.14
N LEU A 100 -11.96 -3.57 -5.93
CA LEU A 100 -11.01 -3.30 -7.01
C LEU A 100 -10.96 -4.44 -8.03
N ARG A 101 -10.97 -5.70 -7.61
CA ARG A 101 -11.02 -6.84 -8.54
C ARG A 101 -12.30 -6.87 -9.36
N ALA A 102 -13.44 -6.49 -8.77
CA ALA A 102 -14.70 -6.36 -9.49
C ALA A 102 -14.68 -5.21 -10.52
N LEU A 103 -14.08 -4.07 -10.17
CA LEU A 103 -13.95 -2.91 -11.05
C LEU A 103 -12.92 -3.11 -12.17
N TYR A 104 -11.89 -3.92 -11.93
CA TYR A 104 -10.77 -4.14 -12.85
C TYR A 104 -10.45 -5.64 -13.00
N PRO A 105 -11.32 -6.43 -13.65
CA PRO A 105 -11.18 -7.90 -13.73
C PRO A 105 -9.91 -8.36 -14.47
N ASP A 106 -9.36 -7.51 -15.33
CA ASP A 106 -8.17 -7.80 -16.15
C ASP A 106 -6.88 -7.18 -15.59
N VAL A 107 -6.89 -6.67 -14.35
CA VAL A 107 -5.73 -6.04 -13.71
C VAL A 107 -5.27 -6.89 -12.54
N THR A 108 -3.95 -7.06 -12.39
CA THR A 108 -3.39 -7.69 -11.20
C THR A 108 -2.99 -6.62 -10.19
N PHE A 109 -3.61 -6.65 -9.01
CA PHE A 109 -3.22 -5.78 -7.91
C PHE A 109 -2.18 -6.45 -7.02
N VAL A 110 -1.17 -5.71 -6.59
CA VAL A 110 -0.18 -6.14 -5.61
C VAL A 110 -0.32 -5.25 -4.37
N TRP A 111 -0.66 -5.83 -3.22
CA TRP A 111 -0.72 -5.04 -1.99
C TRP A 111 0.69 -4.73 -1.48
N LEU A 112 1.02 -3.45 -1.31
CA LEU A 112 2.30 -2.97 -0.82
C LEU A 112 2.18 -2.60 0.66
N MET A 113 3.08 -3.14 1.48
CA MET A 113 3.11 -2.82 2.91
C MET A 113 4.53 -2.78 3.48
N GLY A 114 4.67 -2.12 4.62
CA GLY A 114 5.89 -2.15 5.42
C GLY A 114 6.08 -3.46 6.17
N ALA A 115 7.31 -3.72 6.61
CA ALA A 115 7.66 -4.86 7.46
C ALA A 115 6.94 -4.84 8.83
N ASP A 116 6.69 -3.66 9.37
CA ASP A 116 5.88 -3.39 10.57
C ASP A 116 4.40 -3.76 10.38
N ASN A 117 3.84 -3.51 9.19
CA ASN A 117 2.48 -3.99 8.86
C ASN A 117 2.45 -5.51 8.76
N LEU A 118 3.47 -6.14 8.14
CA LEU A 118 3.53 -7.60 8.05
C LEU A 118 3.53 -8.26 9.44
N ALA A 119 4.23 -7.68 10.42
CA ALA A 119 4.31 -8.20 11.79
C ALA A 119 2.93 -8.36 12.44
N GLN A 120 2.01 -7.42 12.19
CA GLN A 120 0.66 -7.38 12.74
C GLN A 120 -0.43 -7.79 11.73
N PHE A 121 -0.05 -8.24 10.54
CA PHE A 121 -0.99 -8.46 9.44
C PHE A 121 -2.06 -9.51 9.74
N HIS A 122 -1.76 -10.48 10.59
CA HIS A 122 -2.71 -11.49 11.06
C HIS A 122 -3.89 -10.96 11.88
N HIS A 123 -3.84 -9.69 12.31
CA HIS A 123 -4.95 -9.00 12.95
C HIS A 123 -5.87 -8.28 11.95
N TRP A 124 -5.49 -8.22 10.67
CA TRP A 124 -6.31 -7.56 9.66
C TRP A 124 -7.53 -8.44 9.34
N GLN A 125 -8.65 -7.77 9.07
CA GLN A 125 -9.87 -8.44 8.64
C GLN A 125 -9.59 -9.25 7.38
N ASP A 126 -9.90 -10.54 7.44
CA ASP A 126 -9.67 -11.52 6.38
C ASP A 126 -8.26 -11.51 5.77
N TRP A 127 -7.23 -11.39 6.61
CA TRP A 127 -5.84 -11.41 6.14
C TRP A 127 -5.47 -12.67 5.33
N ARG A 128 -6.13 -13.82 5.61
CA ARG A 128 -5.95 -15.06 4.84
C ARG A 128 -6.58 -14.95 3.45
N GLY A 129 -7.77 -14.39 3.32
CA GLY A 129 -8.39 -14.09 2.03
C GLY A 129 -7.56 -13.11 1.21
N ILE A 130 -6.98 -12.09 1.84
CA ILE A 130 -6.02 -11.19 1.18
C ILE A 130 -4.83 -11.98 0.61
N MET A 131 -4.17 -12.81 1.42
CA MET A 131 -3.03 -13.62 0.95
C MET A 131 -3.42 -14.61 -0.15
N ALA A 132 -4.62 -15.19 -0.06
CA ALA A 132 -5.11 -16.18 -1.03
C ALA A 132 -5.46 -15.56 -2.39
N THR A 133 -5.74 -14.26 -2.45
CA THR A 133 -6.29 -13.60 -3.64
C THR A 133 -5.42 -12.47 -4.19
N THR A 134 -4.43 -12.00 -3.43
CA THR A 134 -3.63 -10.82 -3.77
C THR A 134 -2.16 -11.06 -3.48
N PRO A 135 -1.26 -10.90 -4.46
CA PRO A 135 0.18 -10.87 -4.20
C PRO A 135 0.58 -9.76 -3.23
N VAL A 136 1.47 -10.05 -2.28
CA VAL A 136 1.89 -9.08 -1.24
C VAL A 136 3.36 -8.70 -1.38
N GLY A 137 3.63 -7.42 -1.62
CA GLY A 137 4.97 -6.84 -1.65
C GLY A 137 5.32 -6.18 -0.33
N VAL A 138 6.27 -6.77 0.41
CA VAL A 138 6.73 -6.27 1.71
C VAL A 138 8.03 -5.51 1.55
N ILE A 139 8.04 -4.27 2.01
CA ILE A 139 9.18 -3.35 1.90
C ILE A 139 9.72 -3.08 3.29
N ALA A 140 10.96 -3.51 3.54
CA ALA A 140 11.61 -3.34 4.82
C ALA A 140 12.64 -2.22 4.81
N ARG A 141 12.54 -1.36 5.82
CA ARG A 141 13.62 -0.44 6.22
C ARG A 141 14.68 -1.20 7.03
N PRO A 142 15.94 -0.74 7.06
CA PRO A 142 16.97 -1.32 7.92
C PRO A 142 16.49 -1.37 9.39
N GLY A 143 16.76 -2.48 10.09
CA GLY A 143 16.33 -2.69 11.49
C GLY A 143 14.96 -3.35 11.68
N ALA A 144 14.02 -3.23 10.74
CA ALA A 144 12.65 -3.79 10.88
C ALA A 144 12.53 -5.29 10.48
N ARG A 145 13.65 -6.02 10.39
CA ARG A 145 13.69 -7.36 9.76
C ARG A 145 13.19 -8.48 10.66
N GLY A 146 13.50 -8.43 11.95
CA GLY A 146 13.27 -9.55 12.87
C GLY A 146 11.79 -9.88 13.06
N ALA A 147 11.01 -8.89 13.50
CA ALA A 147 9.59 -9.06 13.77
C ALA A 147 8.79 -9.48 12.53
N ALA A 148 9.11 -8.90 11.37
CA ALA A 148 8.44 -9.23 10.11
C ALA A 148 8.67 -10.69 9.67
N ARG A 149 9.91 -11.19 9.76
CA ARG A 149 10.24 -12.56 9.32
C ARG A 149 9.63 -13.64 10.20
N ASN A 150 9.43 -13.33 11.48
CA ASN A 150 8.84 -14.25 12.45
C ASN A 150 7.33 -14.02 12.64
N SER A 151 6.70 -13.18 11.82
CA SER A 151 5.26 -12.91 11.91
C SER A 151 4.43 -14.14 11.58
N VAL A 152 3.21 -14.22 12.13
CA VAL A 152 2.25 -15.30 11.86
C VAL A 152 2.01 -15.44 10.35
N ALA A 153 1.87 -14.32 9.63
CA ALA A 153 1.68 -14.34 8.19
C ALA A 153 2.90 -14.89 7.44
N ALA A 154 4.11 -14.48 7.83
CA ALA A 154 5.35 -14.98 7.21
C ALA A 154 5.56 -16.48 7.44
N GLN A 155 5.21 -16.99 8.61
CA GLN A 155 5.29 -18.42 8.93
C GLN A 155 4.22 -19.22 8.19
N THR A 156 2.96 -18.76 8.23
CA THR A 156 1.82 -19.45 7.61
C THR A 156 1.99 -19.57 6.09
N TYR A 157 2.49 -18.52 5.44
CA TYR A 157 2.68 -18.48 3.99
C TYR A 157 4.15 -18.63 3.58
N ALA A 158 5.00 -19.27 4.40
CA ALA A 158 6.41 -19.47 4.08
C ALA A 158 6.62 -20.18 2.72
N HIS A 159 5.75 -21.13 2.39
CA HIS A 159 5.72 -21.87 1.12
C HIS A 159 5.44 -20.98 -0.11
N ALA A 160 4.77 -19.85 0.07
CA ALA A 160 4.39 -18.91 -0.99
C ALA A 160 5.38 -17.74 -1.14
N LYS A 161 6.50 -17.76 -0.42
CA LYS A 161 7.47 -16.66 -0.42
C LYS A 161 8.40 -16.73 -1.62
N LEU A 162 8.37 -15.69 -2.45
CA LEU A 162 9.34 -15.54 -3.54
C LEU A 162 10.69 -15.05 -3.00
N PRO A 163 11.81 -15.59 -3.52
CA PRO A 163 13.12 -15.05 -3.22
C PRO A 163 13.25 -13.62 -3.81
N ALA A 164 14.03 -12.75 -3.16
CA ALA A 164 14.15 -11.34 -3.57
C ALA A 164 14.62 -11.16 -5.03
N ARG A 165 15.39 -12.12 -5.59
CA ARG A 165 15.80 -12.12 -7.00
C ARG A 165 14.63 -12.27 -7.98
N ALA A 166 13.55 -12.93 -7.55
CA ALA A 166 12.32 -13.12 -8.33
C ALA A 166 11.26 -12.05 -8.03
N SER A 167 11.58 -11.01 -7.25
CA SER A 167 10.62 -9.97 -6.82
C SER A 167 9.87 -9.31 -7.98
N ARG A 168 10.51 -9.14 -9.14
CA ARG A 168 9.90 -8.56 -10.35
C ARG A 168 8.76 -9.40 -10.95
N LEU A 169 8.67 -10.68 -10.57
CA LEU A 169 7.63 -11.60 -11.02
C LEU A 169 6.43 -11.64 -10.07
N LEU A 170 6.46 -10.92 -8.94
CA LEU A 170 5.46 -11.05 -7.87
C LEU A 170 4.02 -10.94 -8.39
N GLY A 171 3.71 -9.88 -9.14
CA GLY A 171 2.36 -9.70 -9.71
C GLY A 171 2.03 -10.60 -10.90
N ARG A 172 2.92 -11.52 -11.30
CA ARG A 172 2.74 -12.45 -12.43
C ARG A 172 2.95 -13.91 -12.03
N HIS A 173 3.23 -14.18 -10.76
CA HIS A 173 3.53 -15.52 -10.24
C HIS A 173 2.27 -16.31 -9.90
N GLY A 174 1.13 -15.64 -9.73
CA GLY A 174 -0.10 -16.23 -9.19
C GLY A 174 -0.22 -16.04 -7.68
N VAL A 175 -1.29 -16.58 -7.09
CA VAL A 175 -1.62 -16.44 -5.67
C VAL A 175 -1.80 -17.82 -5.01
N PRO A 176 -1.48 -17.97 -3.72
CA PRO A 176 -0.85 -16.98 -2.85
C PRO A 176 0.60 -16.72 -3.26
N SER A 177 1.06 -15.47 -3.16
CA SER A 177 2.47 -15.13 -3.33
C SER A 177 2.83 -13.88 -2.55
N TRP A 178 4.05 -13.85 -2.00
CA TRP A 178 4.56 -12.65 -1.37
C TRP A 178 6.07 -12.54 -1.53
N CYS A 179 6.59 -11.32 -1.50
CA CYS A 179 8.02 -11.08 -1.59
C CYS A 179 8.45 -10.01 -0.60
N PHE A 180 9.62 -10.20 -0.03
CA PHE A 180 10.23 -9.28 0.92
C PHE A 180 11.48 -8.66 0.31
N ILE A 181 11.52 -7.33 0.22
CA ILE A 181 12.67 -6.57 -0.28
C ILE A 181 13.16 -5.58 0.78
N ASN A 182 14.45 -5.28 0.75
CA ASN A 182 15.04 -4.22 1.56
C ASN A 182 15.21 -2.97 0.70
N VAL A 183 14.98 -1.81 1.30
CA VAL A 183 15.26 -0.50 0.72
C VAL A 183 16.13 0.32 1.67
N ALA A 184 16.78 1.36 1.16
CA ALA A 184 17.58 2.26 1.97
C ALA A 184 16.67 3.00 2.99
N MET A 185 17.26 3.43 4.11
CA MET A 185 16.52 4.20 5.09
C MET A 185 16.19 5.59 4.52
N SER A 186 15.01 6.10 4.87
CA SER A 186 14.66 7.51 4.71
C SER A 186 14.34 8.07 6.08
N ASP A 187 14.96 9.20 6.41
CA ASP A 187 14.72 9.95 7.63
C ASP A 187 13.46 10.82 7.50
N ALA A 188 12.44 10.44 6.74
CA ALA A 188 11.15 11.12 6.72
C ALA A 188 10.09 10.32 7.52
N SER A 189 9.29 11.01 8.33
CA SER A 189 8.21 10.41 9.12
C SER A 189 7.06 11.41 9.32
N SER A 190 5.82 10.99 9.06
CA SER A 190 4.64 11.82 9.28
C SER A 190 4.53 12.29 10.74
N THR A 191 4.92 11.44 11.70
CA THR A 191 4.92 11.82 13.13
C THR A 191 5.85 12.99 13.40
N ARG A 192 7.07 12.98 12.85
CA ARG A 192 8.01 14.11 13.02
C ARG A 192 7.50 15.40 12.40
N ILE A 193 6.88 15.33 11.22
CA ILE A 193 6.30 16.51 10.57
C ILE A 193 5.16 17.09 11.42
N ARG A 194 4.30 16.23 11.99
CA ARG A 194 3.23 16.66 12.91
C ARG A 194 3.73 17.18 14.25
N ASP A 195 4.87 16.69 14.75
CA ASP A 195 5.46 17.14 16.01
C ASP A 195 6.24 18.45 15.84
N ALA A 196 6.75 18.72 14.63
CA ALA A 196 7.37 20.00 14.26
C ALA A 196 6.35 21.12 13.99
N GLY A 197 5.03 20.83 14.01
CA GLY A 197 3.97 21.82 13.74
C GLY A 197 3.80 22.14 12.24
N GLU A 198 4.48 21.43 11.35
CA GLU A 198 4.43 21.62 9.89
C GLU A 198 3.19 21.01 9.23
N TRP A 199 2.33 20.34 10.02
CA TRP A 199 1.09 19.74 9.56
C TRP A 199 -0.01 19.88 10.61
N PRO A 200 -1.20 20.36 10.22
CA PRO A 200 -2.30 20.51 11.17
C PRO A 200 -2.79 19.15 11.66
N ARG A 201 -3.25 19.12 12.91
CA ARG A 201 -3.99 17.99 13.47
C ARG A 201 -5.49 18.28 13.32
N ALA A 202 -6.31 17.24 13.13
CA ALA A 202 -7.76 17.39 13.24
C ALA A 202 -8.18 17.70 14.68
#